data_AF-A0A9J9UAK2-F1
#
_entry.id   AF-A0A9J9UAK2-F1
#
_cell.length_a   1.000
_cell.length_b   1.000
_cell.length_c   1.000
_cell.angle_alpha   90.00
_cell.angle_beta   90.00
_cell.angle_gamma   90.00
#
_symmetry.space_group_name_H-M   'P 1'
#
loop_
_entity.id
_entity.type
_entity.pdbx_description
1 polymer ?
#
loop_
_entity_poly.entity_id
_entity_poly.type
_entity_poly.pdbx_seq_one_letter_code
_entity_poly.pdbx_strand_id
1 'polypeptide(L)'
;MNFLKLPEVLQRGKVSRSALLRWLDQPEIGFPQPVKIGRGIFWIDTQVDAWFSRQAESSAAATAAAQAQALAQAATAAARAQEVTPSRRGPGRPRKVAAAAQGGAA
;
A
#
# COMPACT_ATOMS: atom_id res chain seq x y z
N MET A 1 -24.94 -18.94 -20.92
CA MET A 1 -23.97 -18.05 -21.58
C MET A 1 -24.74 -16.84 -22.08
N ASN A 2 -24.67 -15.72 -21.35
CA ASN A 2 -25.48 -14.54 -21.63
C ASN A 2 -24.65 -13.49 -22.37
N PHE A 3 -25.29 -12.76 -23.29
CA PHE A 3 -24.64 -11.67 -24.03
C PHE A 3 -25.12 -10.33 -23.49
N LEU A 4 -24.17 -9.45 -23.17
CA LEU A 4 -24.43 -8.09 -22.74
C LEU A 4 -24.28 -7.12 -23.91
N LYS A 5 -25.22 -6.20 -24.04
CA LYS A 5 -25.07 -5.05 -24.95
C LYS A 5 -24.22 -3.97 -24.28
N LEU A 6 -23.72 -3.04 -25.09
CA LEU A 6 -22.96 -1.88 -24.64
C LEU A 6 -23.55 -1.18 -23.39
N PRO A 7 -24.83 -0.76 -23.34
CA PRO A 7 -25.37 -0.07 -22.16
C PRO A 7 -25.35 -0.94 -20.90
N GLU A 8 -25.52 -2.25 -21.02
CA GLU A 8 -25.51 -3.17 -19.88
C GLU A 8 -24.09 -3.29 -19.30
N VAL A 9 -23.07 -3.38 -20.16
CA VAL A 9 -21.66 -3.38 -19.73
C VAL A 9 -21.31 -2.09 -18.98
N LEU A 10 -21.76 -0.93 -19.48
CA LEU A 10 -21.53 0.35 -18.82
C LEU A 10 -22.22 0.45 -17.45
N GLN A 11 -23.46 -0.03 -17.36
CA GLN A 11 -24.20 -0.05 -16.09
C GLN A 11 -23.57 -0.99 -15.07
N ARG A 12 -23.16 -2.19 -15.50
CA ARG A 12 -22.52 -3.20 -14.64
C ARG A 12 -21.22 -2.69 -14.05
N GLY A 13 -20.37 -2.09 -14.89
CA GLY A 13 -19.08 -1.56 -14.47
C GLY A 13 -19.13 -0.18 -13.83
N LYS A 14 -20.31 0.48 -13.81
CA LYS A 14 -20.47 1.90 -13.43
C LYS A 14 -19.45 2.82 -14.14
N VAL A 15 -19.10 2.47 -15.38
CA VAL A 15 -18.04 3.14 -16.15
C VAL A 15 -18.62 3.98 -17.29
N SER A 16 -17.90 5.03 -17.66
CA SER A 16 -18.26 5.84 -18.81
C SER A 16 -17.93 5.12 -20.12
N ARG A 17 -18.67 5.48 -21.17
CA ARG A 17 -18.41 4.94 -22.51
C ARG A 17 -16.99 5.22 -22.99
N SER A 18 -16.46 6.40 -22.71
CA SER A 18 -15.10 6.79 -23.09
C SER A 18 -14.05 5.93 -22.37
N ALA A 19 -14.26 5.58 -21.10
CA ALA A 19 -13.37 4.68 -20.38
C ALA A 19 -13.35 3.28 -21.02
N LEU A 20 -14.53 2.74 -21.33
CA LEU A 20 -14.63 1.44 -22.01
C LEU A 20 -13.93 1.45 -23.37
N LEU A 21 -14.09 2.52 -24.16
CA LEU A 21 -13.40 2.64 -25.45
C LEU A 21 -11.87 2.69 -25.29
N ARG A 22 -11.35 3.39 -24.26
CA ARG A 22 -9.91 3.39 -23.97
C ARG A 22 -9.40 2.01 -23.58
N TRP A 23 -10.19 1.22 -22.86
CA TRP A 23 -9.81 -0.14 -22.50
C TRP A 23 -9.77 -1.08 -23.71
N LEU A 24 -10.62 -0.86 -24.70
CA LEU A 24 -10.58 -1.62 -25.96
C LEU A 24 -9.37 -1.24 -26.82
N ASP A 25 -8.92 0.00 -26.74
CA ASP A 25 -7.74 0.51 -27.45
C ASP A 25 -6.42 0.04 -26.82
N GLN A 26 -6.44 -0.24 -25.51
CA GLN A 26 -5.26 -0.64 -24.73
C GLN A 26 -5.27 -2.15 -24.44
N PRO A 27 -4.58 -2.98 -25.27
CA PRO A 27 -4.55 -4.43 -25.07
C PRO A 27 -3.92 -4.85 -23.73
N GLU A 28 -3.06 -4.01 -23.16
CA GLU A 28 -2.43 -4.16 -21.84
C GLU A 28 -3.46 -4.34 -20.71
N ILE A 29 -4.65 -3.75 -20.85
CA ILE A 29 -5.72 -3.80 -19.84
C ILE A 29 -6.43 -5.17 -19.86
N GLY A 30 -6.30 -5.92 -20.96
CA GLY A 30 -6.85 -7.27 -21.10
C GLY A 30 -8.38 -7.31 -21.00
N PHE A 31 -9.06 -6.21 -21.35
CA PHE A 31 -10.52 -6.18 -21.33
C PHE A 31 -11.10 -7.09 -22.43
N PRO A 32 -12.21 -7.83 -22.16
CA PRO A 32 -12.80 -8.74 -23.14
C PRO A 32 -13.17 -8.05 -24.45
N GLN A 33 -12.74 -8.62 -25.57
CA GLN A 33 -13.07 -8.11 -26.90
C GLN A 33 -14.56 -8.31 -27.22
N PRO A 34 -15.24 -7.30 -27.80
CA PRO A 34 -16.61 -7.45 -28.22
C PRO A 34 -16.76 -8.46 -29.36
N VAL A 35 -17.83 -9.23 -29.30
CA VAL A 35 -18.31 -10.10 -30.38
C VAL A 35 -19.34 -9.35 -31.20
N LYS A 36 -19.11 -9.26 -32.51
CA LYS A 36 -20.06 -8.65 -33.45
C LYS A 36 -21.04 -9.72 -33.95
N ILE A 37 -22.32 -9.54 -33.65
CA ILE A 37 -23.39 -10.44 -34.09
C ILE A 37 -24.37 -9.62 -34.93
N GLY A 38 -24.32 -9.82 -36.25
CA GLY A 38 -25.05 -9.00 -37.22
C GLY A 38 -24.64 -7.52 -37.14
N ARG A 39 -25.62 -6.64 -36.84
CA ARG A 39 -25.39 -5.20 -36.66
C ARG A 39 -25.07 -4.80 -35.22
N GLY A 40 -25.19 -5.73 -34.26
CA GLY A 40 -24.99 -5.48 -32.84
C GLY A 40 -23.58 -5.82 -32.36
N ILE A 41 -23.16 -5.15 -31.30
CA ILE A 41 -21.90 -5.40 -30.58
C ILE A 41 -22.27 -5.94 -29.20
N PHE A 42 -21.73 -7.10 -28.86
CA PHE A 42 -22.06 -7.83 -27.65
C PHE A 42 -20.80 -8.27 -26.91
N TRP A 43 -20.92 -8.40 -25.59
CA TRP A 43 -19.89 -8.99 -24.73
C TRP A 43 -20.43 -10.23 -24.07
N ILE A 44 -19.54 -11.16 -23.73
CA ILE A 44 -19.91 -12.35 -22.97
C ILE A 44 -19.94 -11.99 -21.49
N ASP A 45 -21.10 -12.13 -20.85
CA ASP A 45 -21.35 -11.73 -19.46
C ASP A 45 -20.29 -12.28 -18.49
N THR A 46 -19.99 -13.58 -18.59
CA THR A 46 -19.02 -14.25 -17.71
C THR A 46 -17.60 -13.71 -17.83
N GLN A 47 -17.20 -13.25 -19.03
CA GLN A 47 -15.86 -12.69 -19.22
C GLN A 47 -15.75 -11.28 -18.64
N VAL A 48 -16.82 -10.49 -18.77
CA VAL A 48 -16.90 -9.14 -18.21
C VAL A 48 -16.86 -9.22 -16.68
N ASP A 49 -17.66 -10.10 -16.09
CA ASP A 49 -17.71 -10.30 -14.63
C ASP A 49 -16.36 -10.79 -14.07
N ALA A 50 -15.74 -11.79 -14.72
CA ALA A 50 -14.43 -12.28 -14.32
C ALA A 50 -13.32 -11.22 -14.46
N TRP A 51 -13.43 -10.29 -15.41
CA TRP A 51 -12.47 -9.19 -15.52
C TRP A 51 -12.63 -8.18 -14.37
N PHE A 52 -13.86 -7.80 -14.03
CA PHE A 52 -14.12 -6.90 -12.90
C PHE A 52 -13.68 -7.51 -11.56
N SER A 53 -13.98 -8.79 -11.34
CA SER A 53 -13.55 -9.51 -10.14
C SER A 53 -12.02 -9.54 -10.01
N ARG A 54 -11.30 -9.82 -11.11
CA ARG A 54 -9.82 -9.75 -11.13
C ARG A 54 -9.28 -8.36 -10.81
N GLN A 55 -9.93 -7.28 -11.27
CA GLN A 55 -9.49 -5.93 -10.94
C GLN A 55 -9.75 -5.55 -9.49
N ALA A 56 -10.86 -6.02 -8.91
CA ALA A 56 -11.13 -5.86 -7.49
C ALA A 56 -10.11 -6.62 -6.64
N GLU A 57 -9.78 -7.86 -7.00
CA GLU A 57 -8.75 -8.66 -6.34
C GLU A 57 -7.36 -8.04 -6.46
N SER A 58 -6.98 -7.55 -7.65
CA SER A 58 -5.69 -6.88 -7.88
C SER A 58 -5.59 -5.59 -7.05
N SER A 59 -6.66 -4.80 -6.97
CA SER A 59 -6.70 -3.59 -6.14
C SER A 59 -6.63 -3.91 -4.65
N ALA A 60 -7.31 -4.97 -4.21
CA ALA A 60 -7.26 -5.43 -2.83
C ALA A 60 -5.86 -5.96 -2.46
N ALA A 61 -5.23 -6.73 -3.34
CA ALA A 61 -3.87 -7.25 -3.16
C ALA A 61 -2.84 -6.11 -3.12
N ALA A 62 -2.95 -5.12 -4.01
CA ALA A 62 -2.08 -3.95 -4.00
C ALA A 62 -2.23 -3.11 -2.73
N THR A 63 -3.47 -2.94 -2.26
CA THR A 63 -3.76 -2.22 -1.02
C THR A 63 -3.23 -2.96 0.21
N ALA A 64 -3.39 -4.28 0.27
CA ALA A 64 -2.86 -5.12 1.34
C ALA A 64 -1.32 -5.10 1.38
N ALA A 65 -0.67 -5.17 0.22
CA ALA A 65 0.78 -5.07 0.12
C ALA A 65 1.29 -3.68 0.55
N ALA A 66 0.62 -2.60 0.16
CA ALA A 66 0.96 -1.24 0.60
C ALA A 66 0.79 -1.06 2.12
N GLN A 67 -0.26 -1.63 2.71
CA GLN A 67 -0.46 -1.60 4.16
C GLN A 67 0.59 -2.42 4.92
N ALA A 68 0.98 -3.60 4.41
CA ALA A 68 2.04 -4.40 4.99
C ALA A 68 3.40 -3.68 4.96
N GLN A 69 3.69 -2.98 3.86
CA GLN A 69 4.88 -2.14 3.74
C GLN A 69 4.85 -0.95 4.71
N ALA A 70 3.70 -0.30 4.87
CA ALA A 70 3.53 0.80 5.83
C ALA A 70 3.72 0.33 7.28
N LEU A 71 3.21 -0.85 7.64
CA LEU A 71 3.39 -1.42 8.98
C LEU A 71 4.87 -1.78 9.24
N ALA A 72 5.56 -2.34 8.26
CA ALA A 72 6.99 -2.64 8.35
C ALA A 72 7.86 -1.37 8.49
N GLN A 73 7.48 -0.29 7.78
CA GLN A 73 8.15 1.01 7.89
C GLN A 73 7.90 1.66 9.26
N ALA A 74 6.70 1.56 9.81
CA ALA A 74 6.39 2.04 11.16
C ALA A 74 7.21 1.29 12.23
N ALA A 75 7.36 -0.02 12.10
CA ALA A 75 8.19 -0.83 13.00
C ALA A 75 9.69 -0.46 12.89
N THR A 76 10.18 -0.22 11.67
CA THR A 76 11.57 0.19 11.43
C THR A 76 11.87 1.59 11.97
N ALA A 77 10.92 2.52 11.85
CA ALA A 77 11.03 3.86 12.42
C ALA A 77 11.05 3.85 13.97
N ALA A 78 10.25 2.99 14.60
CA ALA A 78 10.22 2.82 16.05
C ALA A 78 11.53 2.23 16.60
N ALA A 79 12.21 1.36 15.83
CA ALA A 79 13.51 0.82 16.21
C ALA A 79 14.62 1.90 16.15
N ARG A 80 14.67 2.70 15.06
CA ARG A 80 15.66 3.77 14.90
C ARG A 80 15.55 4.88 15.95
N ALA A 81 14.35 5.12 16.49
CA ALA A 81 14.15 6.08 17.58
C ALA A 81 14.73 5.62 18.92
N GLN A 82 14.88 4.31 19.15
CA GLN A 82 15.41 3.77 20.40
C GLN A 82 16.95 3.78 20.45
N GLU A 83 17.63 3.83 19.30
CA GLU A 83 19.10 3.84 19.23
C GLU A 83 19.73 5.22 19.48
N VAL A 84 18.96 6.32 19.42
CA VAL A 84 19.45 7.67 19.73
C VAL A 84 19.24 7.99 21.22
N THR A 85 19.85 7.19 22.10
CA THR A 85 20.09 7.60 23.48
C THR A 85 21.58 7.47 23.79
N PRO A 86 22.40 8.52 23.63
CA PRO A 86 23.74 8.53 24.20
C PRO A 86 23.64 8.72 25.72
N SER A 87 23.27 7.67 26.44
CA SER A 87 23.38 7.63 27.91
C SER A 87 24.79 7.18 28.29
N ARG A 88 25.74 8.13 28.30
CA ARG A 88 26.97 7.99 29.10
C ARG A 88 27.68 9.34 29.32
N ARG A 89 27.25 10.06 30.36
CA ARG A 89 28.16 10.75 31.28
C ARG A 89 27.42 11.02 32.58
N GLY A 90 27.64 10.12 33.54
CA GLY A 90 26.99 10.15 34.85
C GLY A 90 27.33 11.42 35.64
N PRO A 91 26.50 11.77 36.64
CA PRO A 91 26.72 12.93 37.47
C PRO A 91 28.03 12.74 38.24
N GLY A 92 28.95 13.70 38.07
CA GLY A 92 30.17 13.81 38.86
C GLY A 92 29.81 13.81 40.35
N ARG A 93 30.31 12.80 41.07
CA ARG A 93 30.17 12.65 42.51
C ARG A 93 30.74 13.90 43.22
N PRO A 94 30.02 14.54 44.16
CA PRO A 94 30.54 15.68 44.89
C PRO A 94 31.70 15.27 45.81
N ARG A 95 32.61 16.23 46.01
CA ARG A 95 33.86 16.17 46.77
C ARG A 95 33.68 15.53 48.15
N LYS A 96 34.53 14.54 48.47
CA LYS A 96 34.82 14.14 49.85
C LYS A 96 36.31 14.36 50.10
N VAL A 97 36.68 15.56 50.53
CA VAL A 97 37.98 15.81 51.17
C VAL A 97 37.82 15.42 52.65
N ALA A 98 38.38 14.26 53.00
CA ALA A 98 38.49 13.81 54.38
C ALA A 98 39.85 14.26 54.94
N ALA A 99 39.79 14.75 56.18
CA ALA A 99 40.89 15.33 56.94
C ALA A 99 41.90 14.29 57.46
N ALA A 100 43.18 14.71 57.57
CA ALA A 100 44.20 14.24 58.51
C ALA A 100 45.18 15.42 58.70
N ALA A 101 45.16 16.17 59.80
CA ALA A 101 45.71 15.87 61.13
C ALA A 101 47.26 15.89 61.21
N GLN A 102 47.76 17.01 61.77
CA GLN A 102 48.76 17.14 62.85
C GLN A 102 50.28 16.94 62.60
N GLY A 103 51.05 17.86 63.20
CA GLY A 103 52.49 17.82 63.51
C GLY A 103 53.29 18.87 62.72
N GLY A 104 54.01 19.85 63.25
CA GLY A 104 54.52 20.13 64.61
C GLY A 104 56.02 20.46 64.52
N ALA A 105 56.43 21.63 65.03
CA ALA A 105 57.79 22.09 65.38
C ALA A 105 58.85 22.14 64.24
N ALA A 106 59.80 23.08 64.17
CA ALA A 106 60.32 24.11 65.09
C ALA A 106 60.87 25.28 64.26
#